data_AF-A0A261DCP3-F1
#
_entry.id   AF-A0A261DCP3-F1
#
_cell.length_a   1.000
_cell.length_b   1.000
_cell.length_c   1.000
_cell.angle_alpha   90.00
_cell.angle_beta   90.00
_cell.angle_gamma   90.00
#
_symmetry.space_group_name_H-M   'P 1'
#
loop_
_entity.id
_entity.type
_entity.pdbx_description
1 polymer ?
#
loop_
_entity_poly.entity_id
_entity_poly.type
_entity_poly.pdbx_seq_one_letter_code
_entity_poly.pdbx_strand_id
1 'polypeptide(L)'
;MALVNQIQIFLKDKLKTNNLKRKSFAQESNILYQTVCNIINSARANPELETILKIANYFKCSMDEVIGKNKNFFINQKDCNFQIINSEDINTNLKCFLNKKLKEQNINPYQLGITIGFGQDVIPKFLKESNPKKMFTSTVAVALSDYFQVSLDEMIGRVKPTTTVNSSDENSDKDIDLNNL
;
A
#
# COMPACT_ATOMS: atom_id res chain seq x y z
N MET A 1 0.16 3.54 -18.90
CA MET A 1 -1.25 3.97 -18.67
C MET A 1 -1.26 4.82 -17.41
N ALA A 2 -1.98 5.94 -17.36
CA ALA A 2 -2.00 6.81 -16.17
C ALA A 2 -2.70 6.13 -14.98
N LEU A 3 -2.23 6.36 -13.76
CA LEU A 3 -2.77 5.77 -12.52
C LEU A 3 -4.29 6.00 -12.37
N VAL A 4 -4.76 7.21 -12.63
CA VAL A 4 -6.19 7.55 -12.60
C VAL A 4 -7.04 6.67 -13.53
N ASN A 5 -6.51 6.24 -14.67
CA ASN A 5 -7.25 5.38 -15.59
C ASN A 5 -7.42 3.96 -15.03
N GLN A 6 -6.43 3.44 -14.31
CA GLN A 6 -6.56 2.13 -13.68
C GLN A 6 -7.62 2.15 -12.58
N ILE A 7 -7.58 3.18 -11.73
CA ILE A 7 -8.56 3.37 -10.66
C ILE A 7 -9.97 3.57 -11.26
N GLN A 8 -10.09 4.29 -12.39
CA GLN A 8 -11.35 4.45 -13.10
C GLN A 8 -11.91 3.10 -13.58
N ILE A 9 -11.08 2.27 -14.22
CA ILE A 9 -11.48 0.95 -14.72
C ILE A 9 -12.00 0.10 -13.56
N PHE A 10 -11.21 0.00 -12.48
CA PHE A 10 -11.58 -0.73 -11.27
C PHE A 10 -12.91 -0.24 -10.70
N LEU A 11 -13.07 1.08 -10.51
CA LEU A 11 -14.24 1.63 -9.87
C LEU A 11 -15.50 1.46 -10.73
N LYS A 12 -15.40 1.62 -12.05
CA LYS A 12 -16.53 1.36 -12.97
C LYS A 12 -16.98 -0.09 -12.90
N ASP A 13 -16.05 -1.02 -12.87
CA ASP A 13 -16.34 -2.45 -12.80
C ASP A 13 -17.03 -2.83 -11.48
N LYS A 14 -16.48 -2.41 -10.34
CA LYS A 14 -17.06 -2.70 -9.01
C LYS A 14 -18.42 -2.04 -8.80
N LEU A 15 -18.62 -0.80 -9.27
CA LEU A 15 -19.93 -0.13 -9.17
C LEU A 15 -21.00 -0.86 -9.99
N LYS A 16 -20.65 -1.34 -11.18
CA LYS A 16 -21.57 -2.10 -12.04
C LYS A 16 -21.91 -3.45 -11.43
N THR A 17 -20.91 -4.19 -10.96
CA THR A 17 -21.06 -5.53 -10.39
C THR A 17 -21.89 -5.53 -9.10
N ASN A 18 -21.73 -4.52 -8.26
CA ASN A 18 -22.50 -4.38 -7.01
C ASN A 18 -23.79 -3.56 -7.16
N ASN A 19 -24.16 -3.14 -8.39
CA ASN A 19 -25.32 -2.29 -8.67
C ASN A 19 -25.38 -1.01 -7.81
N LEU A 20 -24.22 -0.37 -7.59
CA LEU A 20 -24.07 0.79 -6.72
C LEU A 20 -24.20 2.10 -7.47
N LYS A 21 -24.91 3.06 -6.88
CA LYS A 21 -24.94 4.45 -7.35
C LYS A 21 -23.72 5.21 -6.85
N ARG A 22 -23.15 6.08 -7.70
CA ARG A 22 -21.99 6.92 -7.36
C ARG A 22 -22.19 7.74 -6.07
N LYS A 23 -23.40 8.25 -5.86
CA LYS A 23 -23.75 9.05 -4.67
C LYS A 23 -23.72 8.20 -3.40
N SER A 24 -24.35 7.02 -3.42
CA SER A 24 -24.34 6.07 -2.29
C SER A 24 -22.91 5.64 -1.96
N PHE A 25 -22.14 5.26 -2.99
CA PHE A 25 -20.73 4.92 -2.82
C PHE A 25 -19.91 6.06 -2.19
N ALA A 26 -20.06 7.29 -2.66
CA ALA A 26 -19.34 8.45 -2.10
C ALA A 26 -19.65 8.65 -0.60
N GLN A 27 -20.93 8.53 -0.23
CA GLN A 27 -21.36 8.69 1.17
C GLN A 27 -20.82 7.57 2.06
N GLU A 28 -20.95 6.31 1.63
CA GLU A 28 -20.54 5.15 2.43
C GLU A 28 -19.03 4.97 2.51
N SER A 29 -18.29 5.37 1.46
CA SER A 29 -16.81 5.34 1.45
C SER A 29 -16.16 6.56 2.10
N ASN A 30 -16.96 7.55 2.53
CA ASN A 30 -16.49 8.84 3.05
C ASN A 30 -15.52 9.55 2.09
N ILE A 31 -15.84 9.52 0.79
CA ILE A 31 -15.13 10.21 -0.28
C ILE A 31 -16.06 11.31 -0.82
N LEU A 32 -15.52 12.51 -1.04
CA LEU A 32 -16.29 13.59 -1.64
C LEU A 32 -16.87 13.16 -2.99
N TYR A 33 -18.17 13.40 -3.20
CA TYR A 33 -18.85 13.04 -4.44
C TYR A 33 -18.14 13.59 -5.68
N GLN A 34 -17.58 14.81 -5.59
CA GLN A 34 -16.80 15.41 -6.66
C GLN A 34 -15.54 14.60 -6.98
N THR A 35 -14.84 14.09 -5.97
CA THR A 35 -13.66 13.24 -6.16
C THR A 35 -14.03 11.95 -6.89
N VAL A 36 -15.15 11.31 -6.51
CA VAL A 36 -15.66 10.12 -7.21
C VAL A 36 -15.98 10.44 -8.68
N CYS A 37 -16.67 11.55 -8.94
CA CYS A 37 -16.96 11.99 -10.31
C CYS A 37 -15.69 12.25 -11.12
N ASN A 38 -14.69 12.90 -10.53
CA ASN A 38 -13.41 13.19 -11.17
C ASN A 38 -12.69 11.89 -11.56
N ILE A 39 -12.67 10.89 -10.68
CA ILE A 39 -12.10 9.56 -10.98
C ILE A 39 -12.85 8.90 -12.14
N ILE A 40 -14.18 8.81 -12.03
CA ILE A 40 -15.03 8.14 -13.03
C ILE A 40 -14.94 8.81 -14.40
N ASN A 41 -14.75 10.12 -14.45
CA ASN A 41 -14.61 10.89 -15.69
C ASN A 41 -13.17 10.92 -16.23
N SER A 42 -12.22 10.21 -15.59
CA SER A 42 -10.77 10.29 -15.92
C SER A 42 -10.25 11.72 -15.96
N ALA A 43 -10.59 12.52 -14.95
CA ALA A 43 -9.96 13.82 -14.79
C ALA A 43 -8.42 13.67 -14.69
N ARG A 44 -7.67 14.69 -15.12
CA ARG A 44 -6.20 14.63 -15.18
C ARG A 44 -5.50 14.49 -13.81
N ALA A 45 -6.21 14.69 -12.71
CA ALA A 45 -5.64 14.64 -11.37
C ALA A 45 -5.66 13.21 -10.82
N ASN A 46 -4.48 12.72 -10.40
CA ASN A 46 -4.38 11.44 -9.70
C ASN A 46 -5.00 11.56 -8.30
N PRO A 47 -5.80 10.57 -7.85
CA PRO A 47 -6.35 10.55 -6.50
C PRO A 47 -5.24 10.53 -5.44
N GLU A 48 -5.52 11.08 -4.27
CA GLU A 48 -4.62 10.96 -3.13
C GLU A 48 -4.57 9.52 -2.63
N LEU A 49 -3.48 9.16 -1.94
CA LEU A 49 -3.30 7.83 -1.38
C LEU A 49 -4.42 7.47 -0.38
N GLU A 50 -4.89 8.43 0.40
CA GLU A 50 -6.04 8.27 1.30
C GLU A 50 -7.32 7.89 0.53
N THR A 51 -7.53 8.49 -0.65
CA THR A 51 -8.70 8.16 -1.48
C THR A 51 -8.62 6.71 -1.97
N ILE A 52 -7.42 6.26 -2.37
CA ILE A 52 -7.19 4.86 -2.78
C ILE A 52 -7.47 3.91 -1.61
N LEU A 53 -7.01 4.25 -0.40
CA LEU A 53 -7.27 3.47 0.81
C LEU A 53 -8.78 3.38 1.12
N LYS A 54 -9.52 4.49 1.05
CA LYS A 54 -10.97 4.49 1.28
C LYS A 54 -11.72 3.60 0.30
N ILE A 55 -11.35 3.66 -0.99
CA ILE A 55 -11.88 2.76 -2.02
C ILE A 55 -11.58 1.29 -1.63
N ALA A 56 -10.34 1.00 -1.27
CA ALA A 56 -9.90 -0.35 -0.94
C ALA A 56 -10.61 -0.91 0.32
N ASN A 57 -10.82 -0.08 1.34
CA ASN A 57 -11.55 -0.42 2.56
C ASN A 57 -13.03 -0.71 2.26
N TYR A 58 -13.68 0.15 1.47
CA TYR A 58 -15.08 -0.05 1.09
C TYR A 58 -15.31 -1.39 0.38
N PHE A 59 -14.47 -1.71 -0.60
CA PHE A 59 -14.57 -2.96 -1.35
C PHE A 59 -13.86 -4.16 -0.68
N LYS A 60 -13.32 -3.97 0.53
CA LYS A 60 -12.56 -4.99 1.29
C LYS A 60 -11.48 -5.68 0.44
N CYS A 61 -10.75 -4.91 -0.34
CA CYS A 61 -9.72 -5.39 -1.27
C CYS A 61 -8.38 -4.71 -1.02
N SER A 62 -7.33 -5.20 -1.67
CA SER A 62 -5.99 -4.61 -1.63
C SER A 62 -5.95 -3.26 -2.35
N MET A 63 -5.13 -2.34 -1.87
CA MET A 63 -4.85 -1.08 -2.59
C MET A 63 -4.24 -1.34 -3.96
N ASP A 64 -3.46 -2.42 -4.11
CA ASP A 64 -2.86 -2.82 -5.39
C ASP A 64 -3.92 -3.22 -6.42
N GLU A 65 -5.02 -3.86 -5.98
CA GLU A 65 -6.16 -4.18 -6.86
C GLU A 65 -6.83 -2.89 -7.37
N VAL A 66 -6.98 -1.88 -6.50
CA VAL A 66 -7.61 -0.59 -6.86
C VAL A 66 -6.79 0.14 -7.94
N ILE A 67 -5.47 0.07 -7.87
CA ILE A 67 -4.57 0.71 -8.84
C ILE A 67 -4.26 -0.16 -10.05
N GLY A 68 -4.87 -1.35 -10.15
CA GLY A 68 -4.70 -2.27 -11.28
C GLY A 68 -3.33 -2.94 -11.34
N LYS A 69 -2.62 -3.09 -10.20
CA LYS A 69 -1.43 -3.93 -10.14
C LYS A 69 -1.86 -5.41 -10.17
N ASN A 70 -1.30 -6.18 -11.09
CA ASN A 70 -1.64 -7.59 -11.26
C ASN A 70 -1.28 -8.43 -10.03
N LYS A 71 -2.15 -9.39 -9.70
CA LYS A 71 -2.09 -10.28 -8.52
C LYS A 71 -0.85 -11.18 -8.44
N ASN A 72 0.06 -11.13 -9.42
CA ASN A 72 1.18 -12.07 -9.53
C ASN A 72 2.23 -11.90 -8.42
N PHE A 73 2.25 -10.78 -7.71
CA PHE A 73 3.26 -10.49 -6.69
C PHE A 73 2.72 -10.47 -5.26
N PHE A 74 1.44 -10.22 -5.04
CA PHE A 74 0.93 -9.87 -3.72
C PHE A 74 -0.35 -10.62 -3.37
N ILE A 75 -0.15 -11.64 -2.53
CA ILE A 75 -1.07 -12.34 -1.63
C ILE A 75 -2.37 -12.88 -2.25
N ASN A 76 -2.59 -14.18 -2.05
CA ASN A 76 -3.89 -14.80 -2.24
C ASN A 76 -4.93 -14.08 -1.35
N GLN A 77 -5.72 -13.20 -1.97
CA GLN A 77 -6.69 -12.29 -1.33
C GLN A 77 -7.71 -12.98 -0.41
N LYS A 78 -7.80 -14.31 -0.44
CA LYS A 78 -8.71 -15.09 0.41
C LYS A 78 -8.30 -15.11 1.89
N ASP A 79 -7.04 -14.83 2.22
CA ASP A 79 -6.53 -14.97 3.61
C ASP A 79 -5.95 -13.68 4.21
N CYS A 80 -6.11 -12.52 3.56
CA CYS A 80 -5.61 -11.24 4.07
C CYS A 80 -6.59 -10.56 5.04
N ASN A 81 -6.24 -10.53 6.33
CA ASN A 81 -6.90 -9.65 7.28
C ASN A 81 -6.34 -8.22 7.15
N PHE A 82 -6.99 -7.38 6.34
CA PHE A 82 -6.65 -5.96 6.22
C PHE A 82 -6.97 -5.22 7.52
N GLN A 83 -5.97 -4.57 8.10
CA GLN A 83 -6.15 -3.71 9.27
C GLN A 83 -6.84 -2.40 8.85
N ILE A 84 -7.77 -1.91 9.69
CA ILE A 84 -8.32 -0.57 9.52
C ILE A 84 -7.26 0.41 10.01
N ILE A 85 -6.77 1.26 9.12
CA ILE A 85 -5.76 2.27 9.41
C ILE A 85 -6.37 3.65 9.19
N ASN A 86 -6.07 4.58 10.09
CA ASN A 86 -6.48 5.97 9.94
C ASN A 86 -5.49 6.75 9.04
N SER A 87 -5.89 7.92 8.56
CA SER A 87 -5.05 8.70 7.64
C SER A 87 -3.71 9.17 8.24
N GLU A 88 -3.64 9.33 9.57
CA GLU A 88 -2.44 9.81 10.29
C GLU A 88 -1.37 8.71 10.39
N ASP A 89 -1.80 7.47 10.57
CA ASP A 89 -0.97 6.28 10.64
C ASP A 89 -0.33 5.96 9.29
N ILE A 90 -0.99 6.27 8.16
CA ILE A 90 -0.44 6.01 6.82
C ILE A 90 0.93 6.67 6.66
N ASN A 91 1.05 7.94 7.03
CA ASN A 91 2.29 8.70 6.85
C ASN A 91 3.40 8.18 7.77
N THR A 92 3.05 7.91 9.03
CA THR A 92 3.97 7.32 10.01
C THR A 92 4.48 5.97 9.53
N ASN A 93 3.59 5.09 9.07
CA ASN A 93 3.95 3.76 8.57
C ASN A 93 4.82 3.84 7.33
N LEU A 94 4.51 4.73 6.38
CA LEU A 94 5.36 4.95 5.20
C LEU A 94 6.76 5.43 5.56
N LYS A 95 6.89 6.36 6.51
CA LYS A 95 8.21 6.83 6.99
C LYS A 95 8.98 5.71 7.68
N CYS A 96 8.32 4.94 8.54
CA CYS A 96 8.93 3.79 9.21
C CYS A 96 9.41 2.76 8.18
N PHE A 97 8.57 2.41 7.20
CA PHE A 97 8.88 1.49 6.12
C PHE A 97 10.10 1.98 5.31
N LEU A 98 10.10 3.24 4.86
CA LEU A 98 11.20 3.78 4.07
C LEU A 98 12.50 3.84 4.87
N ASN A 99 12.47 4.37 6.09
CA ASN A 99 13.68 4.43 6.93
C ASN A 99 14.26 3.03 7.18
N LYS A 100 13.41 2.01 7.36
CA LYS A 100 13.83 0.62 7.49
C LYS A 100 14.50 0.12 6.20
N LYS A 101 13.82 0.19 5.05
CA LYS A 101 14.34 -0.33 3.77
C LYS A 101 15.60 0.40 3.30
N LEU A 102 15.66 1.72 3.47
CA LEU A 102 16.83 2.53 3.12
C LEU A 102 18.07 2.12 3.92
N LYS A 103 17.90 1.80 5.21
CA LYS A 103 19.00 1.30 6.06
C LYS A 103 19.39 -0.13 5.70
N GLU A 104 18.43 -1.03 5.55
CA GLU A 104 18.67 -2.44 5.24
C GLU A 104 19.40 -2.64 3.91
N GLN A 105 19.06 -1.84 2.89
CA GLN A 105 19.61 -1.95 1.54
C GLN A 105 20.71 -0.91 1.26
N ASN A 106 21.10 -0.12 2.27
CA ASN A 106 22.08 0.97 2.16
C ASN A 106 21.80 1.93 0.97
N ILE A 107 20.53 2.32 0.80
CA ILE A 107 20.09 3.17 -0.30
C ILE A 107 20.19 4.65 0.10
N ASN A 108 20.78 5.46 -0.77
CA ASN A 108 20.77 6.91 -0.61
C ASN A 108 19.37 7.49 -0.94
N PRO A 109 18.71 8.22 -0.03
CA PRO A 109 17.36 8.75 -0.25
C PRO A 109 17.26 9.73 -1.43
N TYR A 110 18.32 10.50 -1.69
CA TYR A 110 18.37 11.45 -2.80
C TYR A 110 18.43 10.71 -4.14
N GLN A 111 19.27 9.67 -4.22
CA GLN A 111 19.38 8.83 -5.40
C GLN A 111 18.11 8.02 -5.64
N LEU A 112 17.43 7.58 -4.58
CA LEU A 112 16.17 6.86 -4.70
C LEU A 112 15.14 7.69 -5.45
N GLY A 113 14.98 8.98 -5.11
CA GLY A 113 14.06 9.90 -5.78
C GLY A 113 14.25 9.90 -7.30
N ILE A 114 15.50 10.05 -7.76
CA ILE A 114 15.85 10.01 -9.19
C ILE A 114 15.55 8.63 -9.78
N THR A 115 15.91 7.57 -9.06
CA THR A 115 15.77 6.17 -9.51
C THR A 115 14.30 5.80 -9.73
N ILE A 116 13.39 6.28 -8.89
CA ILE A 116 11.95 6.07 -9.06
C ILE A 116 11.28 7.08 -10.02
N GLY A 117 12.07 7.94 -10.69
CA GLY A 117 11.58 8.88 -11.71
C GLY A 117 11.05 10.22 -11.19
N PHE A 118 11.46 10.63 -9.99
CA PHE A 118 11.04 11.88 -9.35
C PHE A 118 12.23 12.78 -9.00
N GLY A 119 11.94 13.99 -8.51
CA GLY A 119 12.97 14.93 -8.09
C GLY A 119 13.81 14.38 -6.92
N GLN A 120 15.10 14.70 -6.93
CA GLN A 120 16.08 14.26 -5.94
C GLN A 120 15.66 14.56 -4.49
N ASP A 121 14.95 15.67 -4.26
CA ASP A 121 14.52 16.09 -2.93
C ASP A 121 13.17 15.50 -2.47
N VAL A 122 12.45 14.77 -3.34
CA VAL A 122 11.10 14.27 -3.01
C VAL A 122 11.13 13.34 -1.79
N ILE A 123 12.07 12.38 -1.75
CA ILE A 123 12.19 11.44 -0.63
C ILE A 123 12.80 12.11 0.61
N PRO A 124 13.96 12.81 0.54
CA PRO A 124 14.53 13.48 1.72
C PRO A 124 13.58 14.49 2.37
N LYS A 125 12.85 15.29 1.57
CA LYS A 125 11.90 16.27 2.07
C LYS A 125 10.74 15.59 2.81
N PHE A 126 10.24 14.49 2.28
CA PHE A 126 9.20 13.70 2.95
C PHE A 126 9.69 13.11 4.26
N LEU A 127 10.91 12.54 4.30
CA LEU A 127 11.46 11.95 5.52
C LEU A 127 11.69 12.97 6.63
N LYS A 128 12.02 14.21 6.27
CA LYS A 128 12.20 15.34 7.22
C LYS A 128 10.89 16.03 7.60
N GLU A 129 9.81 15.78 6.90
CA GLU A 129 8.53 16.47 7.12
C GLU A 129 7.95 16.08 8.48
N SER A 130 7.61 17.07 9.32
CA SER A 130 7.03 16.85 10.64
C SER A 130 5.50 16.80 10.59
N ASN A 131 4.87 17.38 9.57
CA ASN A 131 3.42 17.39 9.47
C ASN A 131 2.89 15.99 9.08
N PRO A 132 2.07 15.34 9.93
CA PRO A 132 1.53 14.02 9.65
C PRO A 132 0.56 14.00 8.46
N LYS A 133 -0.03 15.14 8.09
CA LYS A 133 -0.97 15.26 6.95
C LYS A 133 -0.28 15.43 5.60
N LYS A 134 1.03 15.74 5.58
CA LYS A 134 1.77 15.86 4.32
C LYS A 134 2.23 14.49 3.87
N MET A 135 1.55 13.97 2.87
CA MET A 135 1.79 12.66 2.28
C MET A 135 2.50 12.77 0.93
N PHE A 136 3.09 11.67 0.49
CA PHE A 136 3.42 11.51 -0.92
C PHE A 136 2.17 11.58 -1.78
N THR A 137 2.36 11.99 -3.04
CA THR A 137 1.35 11.72 -4.06
C THR A 137 1.22 10.20 -4.24
N SER A 138 0.03 9.76 -4.65
CA SER A 138 -0.20 8.33 -4.95
C SER A 138 0.77 7.78 -5.98
N THR A 139 1.21 8.58 -6.95
CA THR A 139 2.19 8.17 -7.96
C THR A 139 3.56 7.86 -7.36
N VAL A 140 4.03 8.65 -6.39
CA VAL A 140 5.30 8.39 -5.70
C VAL A 140 5.19 7.12 -4.86
N ALA A 141 4.07 6.93 -4.13
CA ALA A 141 3.84 5.70 -3.37
C ALA A 141 3.79 4.45 -4.26
N VAL A 142 3.16 4.55 -5.44
CA VAL A 142 3.13 3.47 -6.43
C VAL A 142 4.52 3.13 -6.96
N ALA A 143 5.33 4.14 -7.29
CA ALA A 143 6.69 3.92 -7.76
C ALA A 143 7.61 3.33 -6.68
N LEU A 144 7.42 3.72 -5.42
CA LEU A 144 8.12 3.11 -4.28
C LEU A 144 7.74 1.65 -4.09
N SER A 145 6.45 1.29 -4.18
CA SER A 145 6.02 -0.11 -4.08
C SER A 145 6.58 -0.96 -5.23
N ASP A 146 6.66 -0.41 -6.45
CA ASP A 146 7.29 -1.08 -7.59
C ASP A 146 8.79 -1.29 -7.37
N TYR A 147 9.50 -0.26 -6.89
CA TYR A 147 10.93 -0.33 -6.62
C TYR A 147 11.29 -1.37 -5.54
N PHE A 148 10.56 -1.37 -4.43
CA PHE A 148 10.80 -2.29 -3.32
C PHE A 148 10.15 -3.66 -3.51
N GLN A 149 9.37 -3.85 -4.58
CA GLN A 149 8.59 -5.06 -4.85
C GLN A 149 7.75 -5.48 -3.64
N VAL A 150 7.03 -4.52 -3.07
CA VAL A 150 6.09 -4.73 -1.96
C VAL A 150 4.70 -4.18 -2.31
N SER A 151 3.67 -4.68 -1.64
CA SER A 151 2.32 -4.13 -1.80
C SER A 151 2.20 -2.73 -1.19
N LEU A 152 1.29 -1.89 -1.74
CA LEU A 152 0.94 -0.65 -1.06
C LEU A 152 0.37 -0.90 0.34
N ASP A 153 -0.39 -1.99 0.49
CA ASP A 153 -0.95 -2.39 1.78
C ASP A 153 0.14 -2.67 2.81
N GLU A 154 1.22 -3.37 2.46
CA GLU A 154 2.37 -3.60 3.35
C GLU A 154 3.07 -2.29 3.71
N MET A 155 3.32 -1.42 2.73
CA MET A 155 4.01 -0.14 2.93
C MET A 155 3.30 0.75 3.96
N ILE A 156 1.96 0.75 3.95
CA ILE A 156 1.15 1.55 4.88
C ILE A 156 0.78 0.80 6.15
N GLY A 157 1.22 -0.45 6.31
CA GLY A 157 0.94 -1.30 7.47
C GLY A 157 -0.45 -1.95 7.49
N ARG A 158 -1.17 -1.96 6.36
CA ARG A 158 -2.53 -2.52 6.22
C ARG A 158 -2.53 -4.03 6.29
N VAL A 159 -1.41 -4.64 5.93
CA VAL A 159 -1.14 -6.05 6.12
C VAL A 159 0.18 -6.14 6.88
N LYS A 160 0.21 -6.89 7.98
CA LYS A 160 1.47 -7.25 8.62
C LYS A 160 2.17 -8.25 7.71
N PRO A 161 3.49 -8.15 7.48
CA PRO A 161 4.21 -9.23 6.83
C PRO A 161 3.92 -10.50 7.60
N THR A 162 3.31 -11.48 6.93
CA THR A 162 3.23 -12.84 7.47
C THR A 162 4.65 -13.19 7.84
N THR A 163 4.90 -13.40 9.14
CA THR A 163 6.15 -13.94 9.60
C THR A 163 6.25 -15.29 8.90
N THR A 164 6.99 -15.37 7.79
CA THR A 164 7.42 -16.66 7.27
C THR A 164 8.25 -17.24 8.39
N VAL A 165 7.64 -18.13 9.15
CA VAL A 165 8.33 -19.09 9.99
C VAL A 165 9.12 -19.95 9.01
N ASN A 166 10.31 -19.49 8.66
CA ASN A 166 11.38 -20.37 8.27
C ASN A 166 11.96 -20.88 9.59
N SER A 167 11.32 -21.91 10.17
CA SER A 167 12.01 -22.77 11.13
C SER A 167 12.87 -23.73 10.33
N SER A 168 14.00 -23.22 9.84
CA SER A 168 15.20 -24.01 9.67
C SER A 168 16.08 -23.73 10.88
N ASP A 169 16.53 -24.81 11.51
CA ASP A 169 17.62 -24.90 12.48
C ASP A 169 17.26 -24.77 13.97
N GLU A 170 16.77 -25.88 14.54
CA GLU A 170 17.35 -26.40 15.80
C GLU A 170 17.63 -27.89 15.63
N ASN A 171 18.84 -28.18 15.14
CA ASN A 171 19.52 -29.44 15.45
C ASN A 171 20.68 -29.04 16.37
N SER A 172 20.49 -29.21 17.68
CA SER A 172 21.60 -29.31 18.62
C SER A 172 21.27 -30.39 19.62
N ASP A 173 22.08 -31.45 19.56
CA ASP A 173 22.27 -32.49 20.56
C ASP A 173 21.99 -32.02 22.00
N LYS A 174 21.29 -32.88 22.75
CA LYS A 174 21.76 -33.31 24.08
C LYS A 174 20.98 -34.52 24.61
N ASP A 175 21.80 -35.49 25.03
CA ASP A 175 21.62 -36.43 26.13
C ASP A 175 20.78 -37.69 25.91
N ILE A 176 21.53 -38.73 25.54
CA ILE A 176 21.30 -40.13 25.92
C ILE A 176 21.22 -40.19 27.45
N ASP A 177 20.05 -40.53 28.00
CA ASP A 177 19.95 -41.10 29.34
C ASP A 177 19.44 -42.54 29.21
N LEU A 178 20.38 -43.48 29.33
CA LEU A 178 20.08 -44.82 29.83
C LEU A 178 19.57 -44.66 31.27
N ASN A 179 18.33 -45.06 31.53
CA ASN A 179 17.88 -45.81 32.72
C ASN A 179 16.34 -45.74 32.86
N ASN A 180 15.63 -46.83 32.55
CA ASN A 180 14.78 -47.54 33.51
C ASN A 180 13.79 -48.52 32.86
N LEU A 181 13.88 -49.77 33.36
CA LEU A 181 13.01 -50.95 33.28
C LEU A 181 12.85 -51.69 31.94
#